data_AF-E8LL31-F1
#
_entry.id   AF-E8LL31-F1
#
_cell.length_a   1.000
_cell.length_b   1.000
_cell.length_c   1.000
_cell.angle_alpha   90.00
_cell.angle_beta   90.00
_cell.angle_gamma   90.00
#
_symmetry.space_group_name_H-M   'P 1'
#
loop_
_entity.id
_entity.type
_entity.pdbx_description
1 polymer ?
#
loop_
_entity_poly.entity_id
_entity_poly.type
_entity_poly.pdbx_seq_one_letter_code
_entity_poly.pdbx_strand_id
1 'polypeptide(L)'
;MKNQNIIILTKNLSISTIKYGYHNINIMISNKRPSIADIFSKKNYFLIRKDIKKDLGALLHLINICRKRWSVTSELKRLIFSKERTIYKLIMQSPEINAIYGSQFNSDLLNKTSFHTIRLIDKNKFNLYLYILYIISKIKLFQDLNTKSIICMNTTNLTFIKMLINLYPKSAIYVRFIDCFDSGYINLSGLKKLQDFASNKPNIHIESYSLYDAINHQIKYIPNTINVDKIINQNNPQYKFNENKAFFLGVVNKERFNTLVQLANILFSAKVKINFYFVLNNLSSSQINSIKQININFKYDAIKVIQYISYIEYIKLLNDNNNIIVDFYRFSTNEGYSFRIPEGIIFNKKIITNREIIQKESFYTPKNILFVKEDSNKNIIIDNRELEQFLQNFNATYSKRDLDLFNFNTYLASHGIE
;
A
#
# COMPACT_ATOMS: atom_id res chain seq x y z
N MET A 1 26.65 -12.87 26.47
CA MET A 1 26.94 -12.79 25.02
C MET A 1 27.21 -14.20 24.52
N LYS A 2 26.25 -14.85 23.85
CA LYS A 2 26.39 -16.25 23.40
C LYS A 2 27.03 -16.30 22.00
N ASN A 3 28.10 -17.09 21.86
CA ASN A 3 28.75 -17.60 20.65
C ASN A 3 28.87 -16.62 19.46
N GLN A 4 29.82 -15.68 19.56
CA GLN A 4 30.30 -14.90 18.43
C GLN A 4 31.63 -15.48 17.94
N ASN A 5 31.81 -15.58 16.62
CA ASN A 5 33.06 -16.04 16.02
C ASN A 5 33.84 -14.85 15.44
N ILE A 6 35.15 -14.76 15.68
CA ILE A 6 36.04 -13.86 14.95
C ILE A 6 36.78 -14.69 13.89
N ILE A 7 36.63 -14.33 12.62
CA ILE A 7 37.35 -14.95 11.50
C ILE A 7 38.52 -14.04 11.13
N ILE A 8 39.74 -14.57 11.19
CA ILE A 8 40.97 -13.85 10.90
C ILE A 8 41.55 -14.39 9.60
N LEU A 9 41.68 -13.51 8.61
CA LEU A 9 42.28 -13.85 7.31
C LEU A 9 43.73 -13.36 7.32
N THR A 10 44.66 -14.27 7.54
CA THR A 10 46.09 -13.97 7.58
C THR A 10 46.90 -15.17 7.09
N LYS A 11 47.98 -14.91 6.36
CA LYS A 11 48.92 -15.96 5.94
C LYS A 11 49.94 -16.31 7.03
N ASN A 12 50.22 -15.42 7.99
CA ASN A 12 51.28 -15.58 9.00
C ASN A 12 51.04 -14.66 10.21
N LEU A 13 50.28 -15.10 11.22
CA LEU A 13 50.15 -14.40 12.51
C LEU A 13 50.12 -15.45 13.62
N SER A 14 50.93 -15.25 14.67
CA SER A 14 50.94 -16.17 15.80
C SER A 14 49.65 -16.04 16.61
N ILE A 15 49.03 -17.18 16.91
CA ILE A 15 47.73 -17.29 17.59
C ILE A 15 47.76 -16.72 19.02
N SER A 16 48.96 -16.69 19.63
CA SER A 16 49.17 -16.29 21.03
C SER A 16 48.82 -14.82 21.30
N THR A 17 49.09 -13.91 20.36
CA THR A 17 48.87 -12.47 20.59
C THR A 17 47.39 -12.07 20.61
N ILE A 18 46.52 -12.83 19.94
CA ILE A 18 45.10 -12.45 19.77
C ILE A 18 44.22 -12.99 20.90
N LYS A 19 44.59 -14.15 21.48
CA LYS A 19 43.86 -14.74 22.62
C LYS A 19 43.94 -13.92 23.90
N TYR A 20 44.97 -13.07 24.06
CA TYR A 20 45.21 -12.30 25.29
C TYR A 20 44.18 -11.17 25.53
N GLY A 21 43.42 -10.76 24.51
CA GLY A 21 42.43 -9.68 24.62
C GLY A 21 40.96 -10.12 24.59
N TYR A 22 40.67 -11.39 24.27
CA TYR A 22 39.32 -11.85 23.93
C TYR A 22 39.05 -13.28 24.42
N HIS A 23 38.88 -13.45 25.74
CA HIS A 23 38.76 -14.77 26.39
C HIS A 23 37.47 -15.56 26.08
N ASN A 24 36.45 -14.95 25.49
CA ASN A 24 35.13 -15.57 25.25
C ASN A 24 34.72 -15.64 23.77
N ILE A 25 35.68 -15.62 22.84
CA ILE A 25 35.41 -15.57 21.39
C ILE A 25 36.08 -16.72 20.66
N ASN A 26 35.31 -17.44 19.84
CA ASN A 26 35.86 -18.48 18.96
C ASN A 26 36.59 -17.82 17.79
N ILE A 27 37.90 -17.96 17.75
CA ILE A 27 38.74 -17.43 16.68
C ILE A 27 38.98 -18.53 15.65
N MET A 28 38.49 -18.33 14.43
CA MET A 28 38.75 -19.23 13.29
C MET A 28 39.72 -18.58 12.32
N ILE A 29 40.80 -19.28 11.99
CA ILE A 29 41.77 -18.83 10.99
C ILE A 29 41.50 -19.61 9.71
N SER A 30 41.25 -18.90 8.61
CA SER A 30 40.99 -19.50 7.30
C SER A 30 41.90 -18.88 6.25
N ASN A 31 42.55 -19.74 5.46
CA ASN A 31 43.27 -19.32 4.25
C ASN A 31 42.36 -19.22 3.03
N LYS A 32 41.10 -19.68 3.14
CA LYS A 32 40.09 -19.55 2.09
C LYS A 32 39.38 -18.19 2.22
N ARG A 33 39.25 -17.47 1.11
CA ARG A 33 38.44 -16.25 1.03
C ARG A 33 37.02 -16.56 1.55
N PRO A 34 36.49 -15.81 2.54
CA PRO A 34 35.15 -16.06 3.04
C PRO A 34 34.16 -15.79 1.92
N SER A 35 33.09 -16.58 1.89
CA SER A 35 32.00 -16.27 0.97
C SER A 35 31.33 -14.96 1.41
N ILE A 36 30.68 -14.27 0.48
CA ILE A 36 29.90 -13.08 0.82
C ILE A 36 28.82 -13.40 1.87
N ALA A 37 28.25 -14.60 1.84
CA ALA A 37 27.30 -15.06 2.85
C ALA A 37 27.89 -15.12 4.27
N ASP A 38 29.17 -15.45 4.41
CA ASP A 38 29.86 -15.49 5.70
C ASP A 38 30.10 -14.08 6.26
N ILE A 39 30.38 -13.12 5.38
CA ILE A 39 30.62 -11.70 5.70
C ILE A 39 29.36 -11.02 6.25
N PHE A 40 28.19 -11.38 5.72
CA PHE A 40 26.90 -10.81 6.11
C PHE A 40 26.19 -11.57 7.25
N SER A 41 26.77 -12.65 7.76
CA SER A 41 26.25 -13.38 8.92
C SER A 41 26.38 -12.54 10.20
N LYS A 42 25.29 -12.40 10.97
CA LYS A 42 25.27 -11.67 12.26
C LYS A 42 26.16 -12.30 13.35
N LYS A 43 26.74 -13.48 13.10
CA LYS A 43 27.51 -14.26 14.08
C LYS A 43 29.03 -14.12 13.93
N ASN A 44 29.50 -13.47 12.85
CA ASN A 44 30.93 -13.43 12.50
C ASN A 44 31.48 -11.99 12.48
N TYR A 45 32.63 -11.78 13.13
CA TYR A 45 33.45 -10.58 13.02
C TYR A 45 34.70 -10.89 12.20
N PHE A 46 35.11 -9.98 11.33
CA PHE A 46 36.25 -10.22 10.43
C PHE A 46 37.40 -9.27 10.77
N LEU A 47 38.57 -9.84 11.04
CA LEU A 47 39.82 -9.11 11.16
C LEU A 47 40.60 -9.31 9.85
N ILE A 48 40.72 -8.23 9.08
CA ILE A 48 41.32 -8.24 7.73
C ILE A 48 42.59 -7.40 7.76
N ARG A 49 43.70 -7.96 7.26
CA ARG A 49 45.01 -7.31 7.20
C ARG A 49 45.02 -6.15 6.19
N LYS A 50 45.83 -5.12 6.46
CA LYS A 50 45.83 -3.79 5.78
C LYS A 50 46.21 -3.88 4.29
N ASP A 51 46.94 -4.91 3.89
CA ASP A 51 47.34 -5.27 2.53
C ASP A 51 46.18 -5.82 1.70
N ILE A 52 45.29 -6.65 2.28
CA ILE A 52 44.06 -7.14 1.64
C ILE A 52 43.00 -6.02 1.47
N LYS A 53 43.15 -4.93 2.22
CA LYS A 53 42.25 -3.77 2.23
C LYS A 53 42.25 -2.99 0.91
N LYS A 54 43.28 -3.13 0.06
CA LYS A 54 43.32 -2.50 -1.28
C LYS A 54 42.34 -3.17 -2.25
N ASP A 55 42.27 -4.49 -2.26
CA ASP A 55 41.42 -5.25 -3.19
C ASP A 55 39.94 -5.26 -2.78
N LEU A 56 39.66 -5.15 -1.48
CA LEU A 56 38.30 -5.10 -0.91
C LEU A 56 37.89 -3.68 -0.49
N GLY A 57 38.69 -2.65 -0.81
CA GLY A 57 38.56 -1.29 -0.27
C GLY A 57 37.19 -0.67 -0.51
N ALA A 58 36.69 -0.74 -1.74
CA ALA A 58 35.36 -0.24 -2.09
C ALA A 58 34.26 -0.99 -1.34
N LEU A 59 34.34 -2.33 -1.28
CA LEU A 59 33.36 -3.19 -0.61
C LEU A 59 33.34 -2.98 0.91
N LEU A 60 34.50 -2.84 1.53
CA LEU A 60 34.65 -2.60 2.97
C LEU A 60 34.19 -1.19 3.37
N HIS A 61 34.43 -0.19 2.51
CA HIS A 61 33.91 1.15 2.72
C HIS A 61 32.38 1.18 2.60
N LEU A 62 31.84 0.45 1.63
CA LEU A 62 30.41 0.19 1.46
C LEU A 62 29.79 -0.53 2.67
N ILE A 63 30.46 -1.56 3.20
CA ILE A 63 30.05 -2.30 4.40
C ILE A 63 30.07 -1.39 5.64
N ASN A 64 31.06 -0.49 5.78
CA ASN A 64 31.14 0.46 6.89
C ASN A 64 30.08 1.57 6.79
N ILE A 65 29.82 2.10 5.59
CA ILE A 65 28.72 3.03 5.33
C ILE A 65 27.38 2.37 5.64
N CYS A 66 27.23 1.11 5.24
CA CYS A 66 26.05 0.30 5.54
C CYS A 66 25.90 -0.05 7.02
N ARG A 67 26.99 -0.23 7.79
CA ARG A 67 26.93 -0.60 9.21
C ARG A 67 26.54 0.57 10.13
N LYS A 68 26.72 1.83 9.72
CA LYS A 68 26.21 2.97 10.49
C LYS A 68 24.68 2.97 10.48
N ARG A 69 24.12 3.02 11.69
CA ARG A 69 22.73 2.79 12.15
C ARG A 69 21.65 3.61 11.40
N TRP A 70 21.15 3.13 10.26
CA TRP A 70 20.17 3.88 9.45
C TRP A 70 19.00 2.95 9.05
N SER A 71 17.79 3.28 9.49
CA SER A 71 16.58 2.44 9.41
C SER A 71 16.14 2.09 7.99
N VAL A 72 16.30 3.00 7.02
CA VAL A 72 15.98 2.74 5.59
C VAL A 72 16.87 1.66 4.97
N THR A 73 18.08 1.46 5.51
CA THR A 73 19.03 0.49 4.95
C THR A 73 18.69 -0.96 5.31
N SER A 74 17.94 -1.23 6.39
CA SER A 74 17.62 -2.61 6.77
C SER A 74 16.63 -3.25 5.80
N GLU A 75 15.63 -2.51 5.32
CA GLU A 75 14.63 -2.98 4.35
C GLU A 75 15.25 -3.21 2.96
N LEU A 76 16.04 -2.25 2.47
CA LEU A 76 16.81 -2.42 1.22
C LEU A 76 17.86 -3.52 1.31
N LYS A 77 18.53 -3.68 2.45
CA LYS A 77 19.43 -4.82 2.68
C LYS A 77 18.68 -6.13 2.73
N ARG A 78 17.47 -6.18 3.30
CA ARG A 78 16.63 -7.37 3.22
C ARG A 78 16.29 -7.65 1.75
N LEU A 79 15.96 -6.64 0.94
CA LEU A 79 15.70 -6.84 -0.47
C LEU A 79 16.89 -7.45 -1.25
N ILE A 80 18.13 -7.06 -0.93
CA ILE A 80 19.34 -7.48 -1.67
C ILE A 80 20.01 -8.71 -1.07
N PHE A 81 19.98 -8.84 0.26
CA PHE A 81 20.75 -9.83 1.01
C PHE A 81 19.86 -10.82 1.78
N SER A 82 18.52 -10.72 1.72
CA SER A 82 17.71 -11.78 2.29
C SER A 82 17.93 -13.06 1.48
N LYS A 83 18.15 -14.16 2.19
CA LYS A 83 18.10 -15.51 1.62
C LYS A 83 16.65 -16.02 1.50
N GLU A 84 15.67 -15.18 1.82
CA GLU A 84 14.24 -15.49 1.69
C GLU A 84 13.90 -15.50 0.19
N ARG A 85 14.04 -16.69 -0.40
CA ARG A 85 13.59 -16.97 -1.77
C ARG A 85 12.08 -17.06 -1.74
N THR A 86 11.43 -16.03 -2.24
CA THR A 86 9.98 -15.99 -2.37
C THR A 86 9.58 -15.78 -3.80
N ILE A 87 8.44 -16.37 -4.14
CA ILE A 87 7.94 -16.38 -5.52
C ILE A 87 7.45 -14.96 -5.90
N TYR A 88 7.00 -14.17 -4.92
CA TYR A 88 6.41 -12.85 -5.13
C TYR A 88 6.91 -11.83 -4.11
N LYS A 89 7.13 -10.58 -4.56
CA LYS A 89 7.56 -9.44 -3.72
C LYS A 89 6.68 -8.21 -3.92
N LEU A 90 6.18 -7.62 -2.83
CA LEU A 90 5.52 -6.31 -2.85
C LEU A 90 6.43 -5.25 -2.22
N ILE A 91 6.62 -4.13 -2.93
CA ILE A 91 7.43 -3.00 -2.51
C ILE A 91 6.59 -1.72 -2.52
N MET A 92 6.45 -1.09 -1.36
CA MET A 92 5.73 0.17 -1.21
C MET A 92 6.71 1.33 -1.05
N GLN A 93 6.56 2.37 -1.87
CA GLN A 93 7.27 3.63 -1.73
C GLN A 93 6.31 4.70 -1.18
N SER A 94 6.37 5.02 0.12
CA SER A 94 5.48 6.03 0.72
C SER A 94 6.22 6.93 1.71
N PRO A 95 5.99 8.26 1.69
CA PRO A 95 6.49 9.19 2.70
C PRO A 95 5.79 9.00 4.06
N GLU A 96 4.49 8.74 4.07
CA GLU A 96 3.64 8.71 5.27
C GLU A 96 2.48 7.74 5.04
N ILE A 97 2.62 6.47 5.48
CA ILE A 97 1.50 5.53 5.45
C ILE A 97 0.60 5.81 6.65
N ASN A 98 -0.39 6.68 6.45
CA ASN A 98 -1.52 6.81 7.38
C ASN A 98 -2.39 5.54 7.27
N ALA A 99 -2.25 4.68 8.28
CA ALA A 99 -3.17 3.71 8.89
C ALA A 99 -4.06 2.76 8.05
N ILE A 100 -4.57 3.12 6.86
CA ILE A 100 -5.64 2.38 6.17
C ILE A 100 -5.10 1.51 5.01
N TYR A 101 -4.03 1.92 4.34
CA TYR A 101 -3.46 1.16 3.21
C TYR A 101 -2.74 -0.12 3.64
N GLY A 102 -2.23 -0.16 4.87
CA GLY A 102 -1.40 -1.27 5.36
C GLY A 102 -2.17 -2.52 5.73
N SER A 103 -3.49 -2.49 5.83
CA SER A 103 -4.29 -3.59 6.36
C SER A 103 -5.00 -4.43 5.31
N GLN A 104 -5.36 -3.87 4.16
CA GLN A 104 -6.00 -4.62 3.06
C GLN A 104 -5.03 -5.61 2.39
N PHE A 105 -3.73 -5.33 2.40
CA PHE A 105 -2.69 -6.25 1.93
C PHE A 105 -2.27 -7.28 3.00
N ASN A 106 -2.78 -7.19 4.22
CA ASN A 106 -2.26 -7.91 5.38
C ASN A 106 -3.22 -9.03 5.82
N SER A 107 -2.99 -10.28 5.41
CA SER A 107 -2.69 -11.37 6.35
C SER A 107 -2.43 -12.73 5.70
N ASP A 108 -2.98 -13.02 4.51
CA ASP A 108 -2.89 -14.39 3.98
C ASP A 108 -1.78 -14.56 2.94
N LEU A 109 -1.46 -13.48 2.21
CA LEU A 109 -0.21 -13.40 1.45
C LEU A 109 1.03 -13.52 2.34
N LEU A 110 0.95 -13.24 3.65
CA LEU A 110 2.10 -13.34 4.56
C LEU A 110 2.67 -14.77 4.64
N ASN A 111 1.84 -15.78 4.34
CA ASN A 111 2.27 -17.18 4.37
C ASN A 111 2.92 -17.66 3.06
N LYS A 112 2.66 -16.98 1.91
CA LYS A 112 3.17 -17.38 0.58
C LYS A 112 4.05 -16.33 -0.14
N THR A 113 4.10 -15.09 0.35
CA THR A 113 4.81 -13.95 -0.30
C THR A 113 5.67 -13.19 0.71
N SER A 114 6.84 -12.69 0.28
CA SER A 114 7.59 -11.76 1.12
C SER A 114 7.12 -10.34 0.86
N PHE A 115 6.54 -9.71 1.87
CA PHE A 115 6.32 -8.28 1.86
C PHE A 115 7.59 -7.54 2.25
N HIS A 116 7.98 -6.59 1.42
CA HIS A 116 9.09 -5.69 1.69
C HIS A 116 8.61 -4.25 1.53
N THR A 117 8.01 -3.70 2.58
CA THR A 117 7.80 -2.26 2.65
C THR A 117 9.17 -1.58 2.67
N ILE A 118 9.38 -0.57 1.81
CA ILE A 118 10.58 0.25 1.83
C ILE A 118 10.15 1.68 2.13
N ARG A 119 10.23 2.07 3.41
CA ARG A 119 9.86 3.43 3.81
C ARG A 119 10.93 4.41 3.34
N LEU A 120 10.53 5.41 2.55
CA LEU A 120 11.42 6.46 2.09
C LEU A 120 11.39 7.64 3.06
N ILE A 121 12.34 7.66 3.98
CA ILE A 121 12.38 8.68 5.04
C ILE A 121 13.18 9.94 4.61
N ASP A 122 14.01 9.88 3.56
CA ASP A 122 14.84 11.01 3.11
C ASP A 122 15.17 10.91 1.61
N LYS A 123 14.54 11.77 0.78
CA LYS A 123 14.63 11.74 -0.71
C LYS A 123 16.06 11.90 -1.24
N ASN A 124 16.87 12.76 -0.63
CA ASN A 124 18.19 13.10 -1.16
C ASN A 124 19.21 12.00 -0.87
N LYS A 125 19.22 11.49 0.36
CA LYS A 125 20.13 10.41 0.73
C LYS A 125 19.74 9.09 0.05
N PHE A 126 18.44 8.86 -0.12
CA PHE A 126 17.93 7.69 -0.84
C PHE A 126 18.51 7.56 -2.25
N ASN A 127 18.63 8.65 -3.01
CA ASN A 127 19.14 8.60 -4.38
C ASN A 127 20.60 8.13 -4.48
N LEU A 128 21.48 8.60 -3.58
CA LEU A 128 22.87 8.15 -3.56
C LEU A 128 22.98 6.67 -3.19
N TYR A 129 22.26 6.23 -2.16
CA TYR A 129 22.25 4.82 -1.76
C TYR A 129 21.69 3.94 -2.88
N LEU A 130 20.60 4.38 -3.49
CA LEU A 130 19.97 3.66 -4.59
C LEU A 130 20.93 3.49 -5.76
N TYR A 131 21.73 4.51 -6.08
CA TYR A 131 22.75 4.42 -7.12
C TYR A 131 23.84 3.39 -6.77
N ILE A 132 24.30 3.40 -5.52
CA ILE A 132 25.26 2.41 -5.02
C ILE A 132 24.68 0.99 -5.09
N LEU A 133 23.43 0.81 -4.65
CA LEU A 133 22.73 -0.49 -4.71
C LEU A 133 22.48 -0.93 -6.15
N TYR A 134 22.18 0.00 -7.05
CA TYR A 134 22.10 -0.26 -8.48
C TYR A 134 23.44 -0.76 -9.03
N ILE A 135 24.57 -0.19 -8.64
CA ILE A 135 25.89 -0.71 -9.04
C ILE A 135 26.08 -2.14 -8.51
N ILE A 136 25.79 -2.37 -7.22
CA ILE A 136 25.91 -3.71 -6.61
C ILE A 136 25.01 -4.73 -7.29
N SER A 137 23.78 -4.34 -7.66
CA SER A 137 22.81 -5.23 -8.28
C SER A 137 23.29 -5.86 -9.59
N LYS A 138 24.24 -5.22 -10.29
CA LYS A 138 24.84 -5.76 -11.52
C LYS A 138 25.70 -7.01 -11.27
N ILE A 139 26.10 -7.27 -10.03
CA ILE A 139 26.89 -8.45 -9.68
C ILE A 139 25.95 -9.66 -9.65
N LYS A 140 26.16 -10.62 -10.56
CA LYS A 140 25.32 -11.82 -10.73
C LYS A 140 25.06 -12.62 -9.44
N LEU A 141 25.98 -12.58 -8.48
CA LEU A 141 25.83 -13.28 -7.20
C LEU A 141 24.59 -12.82 -6.40
N PHE A 142 24.12 -11.59 -6.59
CA PHE A 142 22.96 -11.05 -5.90
C PHE A 142 21.65 -11.27 -6.66
N GLN A 143 21.69 -12.00 -7.78
CA GLN A 143 20.50 -12.29 -8.56
C GLN A 143 19.65 -13.38 -7.91
N ASP A 144 18.36 -13.13 -7.81
CA ASP A 144 17.36 -14.15 -7.53
C ASP A 144 16.60 -14.47 -8.81
N LEU A 145 16.72 -15.73 -9.23
CA LEU A 145 16.09 -16.26 -10.43
C LEU A 145 14.73 -16.92 -10.15
N ASN A 146 14.33 -17.01 -8.88
CA ASN A 146 13.12 -17.73 -8.45
C ASN A 146 11.93 -16.80 -8.24
N THR A 147 12.17 -15.52 -7.98
CA THR A 147 11.10 -14.53 -7.94
C THR A 147 10.45 -14.46 -9.33
N LYS A 148 9.12 -14.61 -9.39
CA LYS A 148 8.31 -14.55 -10.62
C LYS A 148 7.77 -13.15 -10.86
N SER A 149 7.29 -12.47 -9.82
CA SER A 149 6.64 -11.16 -9.95
C SER A 149 7.00 -10.21 -8.82
N ILE A 150 7.13 -8.93 -9.16
CA ILE A 150 7.40 -7.83 -8.24
C ILE A 150 6.39 -6.73 -8.47
N ILE A 151 5.68 -6.29 -7.42
CA ILE A 151 4.76 -5.15 -7.49
C ILE A 151 5.40 -3.98 -6.75
N CYS A 152 5.50 -2.82 -7.40
CA CYS A 152 6.09 -1.60 -6.89
C CYS A 152 5.03 -0.49 -6.87
N MET A 153 4.70 0.04 -5.68
CA MET A 153 3.66 1.06 -5.56
C MET A 153 4.22 2.48 -5.62
N ASN A 154 3.55 3.36 -6.39
CA ASN A 154 3.79 4.80 -6.48
C ASN A 154 5.26 5.20 -6.72
N THR A 155 5.97 4.44 -7.56
CA THR A 155 7.36 4.74 -7.89
C THR A 155 7.52 5.18 -9.34
N THR A 156 8.24 6.28 -9.55
CA THR A 156 8.73 6.70 -10.86
C THR A 156 10.26 6.68 -10.92
N ASN A 157 10.91 6.07 -9.93
CA ASN A 157 12.37 6.08 -9.83
C ASN A 157 12.99 5.03 -10.76
N LEU A 158 13.42 5.47 -11.94
CA LEU A 158 14.01 4.59 -12.95
C LEU A 158 15.26 3.84 -12.45
N THR A 159 16.10 4.45 -11.61
CA THR A 159 17.28 3.78 -11.04
C THR A 159 16.88 2.60 -10.16
N PHE A 160 15.78 2.75 -9.42
CA PHE A 160 15.22 1.68 -8.60
C PHE A 160 14.68 0.54 -9.44
N ILE A 161 13.91 0.85 -10.50
CA ILE A 161 13.41 -0.18 -11.42
C ILE A 161 14.57 -0.91 -12.11
N LYS A 162 15.61 -0.20 -12.56
CA LYS A 162 16.82 -0.82 -13.12
C LYS A 162 17.54 -1.73 -12.12
N MET A 163 17.63 -1.33 -10.86
CA MET A 163 18.18 -2.16 -9.79
C MET A 163 17.36 -3.45 -9.62
N LEU A 164 16.04 -3.37 -9.61
CA LEU A 164 15.18 -4.55 -9.51
C LEU A 164 15.37 -5.50 -10.68
N ILE A 165 15.46 -5.02 -11.91
CA ILE A 165 15.71 -5.86 -13.09
C ILE A 165 17.05 -6.59 -12.97
N ASN A 166 18.07 -5.91 -12.46
CA ASN A 166 19.38 -6.55 -12.28
C ASN A 166 19.32 -7.64 -11.22
N LEU A 167 18.64 -7.41 -10.09
CA LEU A 167 18.48 -8.37 -9.00
C LEU A 167 17.53 -9.52 -9.36
N TYR A 168 16.53 -9.26 -10.19
CA TYR A 168 15.43 -10.18 -10.46
C TYR A 168 15.19 -10.29 -11.98
N PRO A 169 16.18 -10.80 -12.74
CA PRO A 169 16.19 -10.70 -14.19
C PRO A 169 15.09 -11.50 -14.90
N LYS A 170 14.44 -12.44 -14.21
CA LYS A 170 13.34 -13.26 -14.74
C LYS A 170 11.95 -12.79 -14.29
N SER A 171 11.89 -11.79 -13.40
CA SER A 171 10.61 -11.35 -12.84
C SER A 171 9.85 -10.43 -13.80
N ALA A 172 8.53 -10.55 -13.80
CA ALA A 172 7.63 -9.48 -14.20
C ALA A 172 7.62 -8.39 -13.12
N ILE A 173 7.74 -7.12 -13.52
CA ILE A 173 7.76 -5.96 -12.64
C ILE A 173 6.54 -5.10 -12.95
N TYR A 174 5.64 -4.98 -11.99
CA TYR A 174 4.42 -4.18 -12.07
C TYR A 174 4.61 -2.90 -11.26
N VAL A 175 4.67 -1.76 -11.94
CA VAL A 175 4.69 -0.44 -11.32
C VAL A 175 3.26 0.07 -11.24
N ARG A 176 2.69 0.00 -10.04
CA ARG A 176 1.30 0.32 -9.76
C ARG A 176 1.14 1.67 -9.09
N PHE A 177 0.40 2.57 -9.71
CA PHE A 177 0.02 3.85 -9.12
C PHE A 177 -1.34 3.73 -8.43
N ILE A 178 -1.36 4.08 -7.15
CA ILE A 178 -2.53 4.05 -6.26
C ILE A 178 -2.89 5.46 -5.74
N ASP A 179 -2.22 6.50 -6.25
CA ASP A 179 -2.57 7.90 -6.06
C ASP A 179 -2.73 8.60 -7.41
N CYS A 180 -3.61 9.61 -7.46
CA CYS A 180 -3.87 10.39 -8.68
C CYS A 180 -2.63 11.15 -9.10
N PHE A 181 -2.42 11.31 -10.41
CA PHE A 181 -1.28 12.08 -10.89
C PHE A 181 -1.42 13.58 -10.62
N ASP A 182 -2.64 14.09 -10.65
CA ASP A 182 -2.99 15.48 -10.34
C ASP A 182 -2.72 15.86 -8.87
N SER A 183 -2.50 14.88 -7.98
CA SER A 183 -2.21 15.13 -6.56
C SER A 183 -0.83 15.77 -6.31
N GLY A 184 0.05 15.80 -7.33
CA GLY A 184 1.44 16.25 -7.20
C GLY A 184 2.36 15.25 -6.49
N TYR A 185 1.86 14.09 -6.05
CA TYR A 185 2.70 13.03 -5.45
C TYR A 185 3.51 12.26 -6.49
N ILE A 186 3.05 12.23 -7.74
CA ILE A 186 3.69 11.48 -8.83
C ILE A 186 4.53 12.42 -9.71
N ASN A 187 5.81 12.11 -9.86
CA ASN A 187 6.69 12.84 -10.75
C ASN A 187 6.48 12.39 -12.21
N LEU A 188 5.68 13.16 -12.96
CA LEU A 188 5.35 12.90 -14.37
C LEU A 188 6.58 12.82 -15.30
N SER A 189 7.63 13.62 -15.05
CA SER A 189 8.88 13.51 -15.83
C SER A 189 9.60 12.17 -15.59
N GLY A 190 9.49 11.64 -14.37
CA GLY A 190 9.99 10.31 -14.02
C GLY A 190 9.14 9.21 -14.65
N LEU A 191 7.81 9.39 -14.69
CA LEU A 191 6.89 8.46 -15.35
C LEU A 191 7.23 8.32 -16.84
N LYS A 192 7.41 9.43 -17.57
CA LYS A 192 7.76 9.39 -18.99
C LYS A 192 9.06 8.61 -19.22
N LYS A 193 10.11 8.89 -18.44
CA LYS A 193 11.38 8.14 -18.50
C LYS A 193 11.21 6.64 -18.21
N LEU A 194 10.30 6.30 -17.30
CA LEU A 194 9.98 4.91 -16.98
C LEU A 194 9.23 4.24 -18.15
N GLN A 195 8.27 4.92 -18.78
CA GLN A 195 7.55 4.42 -19.95
C GLN A 195 8.50 4.20 -21.14
N ASP A 196 9.36 5.17 -21.43
CA ASP A 196 10.39 5.06 -22.49
C ASP A 196 11.33 3.88 -22.25
N PHE A 197 11.62 3.57 -20.98
CA PHE A 197 12.43 2.41 -20.62
C PHE A 197 11.65 1.10 -20.69
N ALA A 198 10.38 1.10 -20.29
CA ALA A 198 9.50 -0.07 -20.30
C ALA A 198 9.11 -0.51 -21.72
N SER A 199 9.05 0.41 -22.69
CA SER A 199 8.74 0.09 -24.09
C SER A 199 9.69 -0.95 -24.71
N ASN A 200 10.93 -1.01 -24.22
CA ASN A 200 11.96 -1.97 -24.66
C ASN A 200 12.10 -3.18 -23.73
N LYS A 201 11.18 -3.35 -22.77
CA LYS A 201 11.25 -4.33 -21.68
C LYS A 201 9.87 -4.94 -21.43
N PRO A 202 9.49 -6.03 -22.12
CA PRO A 202 8.14 -6.59 -22.06
C PRO A 202 7.74 -7.10 -20.68
N ASN A 203 8.72 -7.32 -19.78
CA ASN A 203 8.49 -7.74 -18.40
C ASN A 203 8.22 -6.57 -17.44
N ILE A 204 8.14 -5.32 -17.93
CA ILE A 204 7.77 -4.16 -17.11
C ILE A 204 6.37 -3.71 -17.51
N HIS A 205 5.49 -3.68 -16.53
CA HIS A 205 4.11 -3.27 -16.68
C HIS A 205 3.87 -2.03 -15.83
N ILE A 206 3.18 -1.05 -16.39
CA ILE A 206 2.84 0.20 -15.69
C ILE A 206 1.33 0.30 -15.66
N GLU A 207 0.78 0.52 -14.47
CA GLU A 207 -0.65 0.51 -14.24
C GLU A 207 -1.09 1.59 -13.25
N SER A 208 -2.35 2.03 -13.39
CA SER A 208 -2.98 3.01 -12.51
C SER A 208 -4.37 2.56 -12.09
N TYR A 209 -4.73 2.86 -10.84
CA TYR A 209 -6.09 2.73 -10.32
C TYR A 209 -7.06 3.82 -10.79
N SER A 210 -6.54 4.90 -11.39
CA SER A 210 -7.33 5.98 -11.98
C SER A 210 -7.50 5.73 -13.47
N LEU A 211 -8.75 5.60 -13.93
CA LEU A 211 -9.04 5.43 -15.36
C LEU A 211 -8.61 6.66 -16.17
N TYR A 212 -8.81 7.85 -15.61
CA TYR A 212 -8.40 9.11 -16.23
C TYR A 212 -6.88 9.14 -16.47
N ASP A 213 -6.09 8.82 -15.43
CA ASP A 213 -4.62 8.78 -15.54
C ASP A 213 -4.18 7.69 -16.52
N ALA A 214 -4.84 6.54 -16.50
CA ALA A 214 -4.55 5.43 -17.40
C ALA A 214 -4.74 5.82 -18.87
N ILE A 215 -5.85 6.48 -19.20
CA ILE A 215 -6.15 6.96 -20.55
C ILE A 215 -5.14 8.04 -20.97
N ASN A 216 -4.97 9.08 -20.16
CA ASN A 216 -4.14 10.24 -20.52
C ASN A 216 -2.67 9.89 -20.67
N HIS A 217 -2.19 8.90 -19.94
CA HIS A 217 -0.80 8.45 -19.99
C HIS A 217 -0.61 7.15 -20.77
N GLN A 218 -1.66 6.59 -21.38
CA GLN A 218 -1.61 5.35 -22.14
C GLN A 218 -0.96 4.19 -21.35
N ILE A 219 -1.35 4.08 -20.07
CA ILE A 219 -0.94 2.99 -19.19
C ILE A 219 -2.14 2.11 -18.84
N LYS A 220 -1.89 0.92 -18.29
CA LYS A 220 -2.96 -0.03 -18.01
C LYS A 220 -3.84 0.47 -16.86
N TYR A 221 -5.16 0.46 -17.05
CA TYR A 221 -6.10 0.69 -15.97
C TYR A 221 -6.33 -0.61 -15.18
N ILE A 222 -6.17 -0.56 -13.86
CA ILE A 222 -6.57 -1.64 -12.95
C ILE A 222 -7.17 -1.03 -11.69
N PRO A 223 -8.49 -1.18 -11.42
CA PRO A 223 -9.12 -0.62 -10.24
C PRO A 223 -8.52 -1.19 -8.94
N ASN A 224 -8.81 -0.52 -7.83
CA ASN A 224 -8.47 -1.03 -6.51
C ASN A 224 -9.22 -2.33 -6.22
N THR A 225 -8.50 -3.32 -5.69
CA THR A 225 -9.02 -4.65 -5.39
C THR A 225 -8.97 -4.93 -3.90
N ILE A 226 -9.81 -5.85 -3.42
CA ILE A 226 -9.86 -6.28 -2.02
C ILE A 226 -9.74 -7.80 -1.89
N ASN A 227 -9.24 -8.26 -0.73
CA ASN A 227 -9.18 -9.67 -0.41
C ASN A 227 -10.54 -10.14 0.13
N VAL A 228 -11.32 -10.76 -0.74
CA VAL A 228 -12.69 -11.22 -0.48
C VAL A 228 -12.72 -12.35 0.55
N ASP A 229 -11.82 -13.33 0.45
CA ASP A 229 -11.86 -14.54 1.28
C ASP A 229 -11.68 -14.21 2.76
N LYS A 230 -10.74 -13.30 3.06
CA LYS A 230 -10.53 -12.84 4.45
C LYS A 230 -11.74 -12.08 4.98
N ILE A 231 -12.34 -11.27 4.13
CA ILE A 231 -13.50 -10.45 4.46
C ILE A 231 -14.72 -11.35 4.75
N ILE A 232 -15.00 -12.32 3.87
CA ILE A 232 -16.16 -13.21 4.00
C ILE A 232 -15.98 -14.18 5.17
N ASN A 233 -14.77 -14.71 5.42
CA ASN A 233 -14.51 -15.58 6.58
C ASN A 233 -14.67 -14.87 7.93
N GLN A 234 -14.70 -13.53 7.93
CA GLN A 234 -14.97 -12.71 9.11
C GLN A 234 -16.45 -12.28 9.20
N ASN A 235 -17.27 -12.65 8.20
CA ASN A 235 -18.69 -12.37 8.18
C ASN A 235 -19.49 -13.51 8.78
N ASN A 236 -20.27 -13.20 9.81
CA ASN A 236 -21.41 -14.04 10.19
C ASN A 236 -22.61 -13.66 9.29
N PRO A 237 -23.14 -14.57 8.46
CA PRO A 237 -24.30 -14.30 7.60
C PRO A 237 -25.62 -14.11 8.37
N GLN A 238 -25.58 -14.03 9.70
CA GLN A 238 -26.76 -13.93 10.56
C GLN A 238 -27.24 -12.50 10.85
N TYR A 239 -26.54 -11.46 10.37
CA TYR A 239 -26.97 -10.09 10.60
C TYR A 239 -28.16 -9.73 9.71
N LYS A 240 -29.37 -9.92 10.25
CA LYS A 240 -30.59 -9.35 9.69
C LYS A 240 -30.53 -7.83 9.82
N PHE A 241 -30.53 -7.17 8.66
CA PHE A 241 -30.53 -5.72 8.55
C PHE A 241 -31.86 -5.15 9.05
N ASN A 242 -31.94 -4.78 10.32
CA ASN A 242 -33.17 -4.24 10.92
C ASN A 242 -33.22 -2.71 10.94
N GLU A 243 -32.14 -2.00 10.59
CA GLU A 243 -32.09 -0.54 10.59
C GLU A 243 -31.47 0.02 9.30
N ASN A 244 -32.09 1.09 8.77
CA ASN A 244 -31.57 1.81 7.61
C ASN A 244 -30.41 2.70 8.04
N LYS A 245 -29.18 2.24 7.84
CA LYS A 245 -27.99 2.95 8.30
C LYS A 245 -26.97 3.19 7.20
N ALA A 246 -26.55 4.44 7.07
CA ALA A 246 -25.49 4.88 6.17
C ALA A 246 -24.18 5.10 6.93
N PHE A 247 -23.11 4.55 6.39
CA PHE A 247 -21.80 4.53 7.00
C PHE A 247 -20.76 5.25 6.14
N PHE A 248 -19.93 6.05 6.80
CA PHE A 248 -18.78 6.70 6.19
C PHE A 248 -17.58 6.53 7.12
N LEU A 249 -16.42 6.21 6.55
CA LEU A 249 -15.14 6.35 7.24
C LEU A 249 -14.13 7.02 6.31
N GLY A 250 -13.46 8.05 6.82
CA GLY A 250 -12.43 8.73 6.04
C GLY A 250 -11.68 9.81 6.82
N VAL A 251 -10.53 10.21 6.28
CA VAL A 251 -9.76 11.34 6.83
C VAL A 251 -10.54 12.65 6.63
N VAL A 252 -10.44 13.55 7.61
CA VAL A 252 -11.02 14.90 7.51
C VAL A 252 -10.43 15.66 6.33
N ASN A 253 -11.30 16.13 5.44
CA ASN A 253 -11.00 17.11 4.40
C ASN A 253 -12.10 18.18 4.49
N LYS A 254 -11.73 19.47 4.47
CA LYS A 254 -12.65 20.58 4.73
C LYS A 254 -13.81 20.62 3.74
N GLU A 255 -13.53 20.53 2.45
CA GLU A 255 -14.55 20.60 1.39
C GLU A 255 -15.49 19.40 1.49
N ARG A 256 -14.92 18.19 1.52
CA ARG A 256 -15.70 16.96 1.62
C ARG A 256 -16.53 16.89 2.91
N PHE A 257 -16.03 17.43 4.03
CA PHE A 257 -16.76 17.46 5.29
C PHE A 257 -18.08 18.20 5.17
N ASN A 258 -18.08 19.38 4.53
CA ASN A 258 -19.30 20.17 4.34
C ASN A 258 -20.34 19.42 3.50
N THR A 259 -19.91 18.81 2.40
CA THR A 259 -20.77 18.00 1.53
C THR A 259 -21.34 16.81 2.30
N LEU A 260 -20.53 16.11 3.11
CA LEU A 260 -21.00 14.99 3.93
C LEU A 260 -22.00 15.41 5.01
N VAL A 261 -21.84 16.60 5.60
CA VAL A 261 -22.81 17.16 6.56
C VAL A 261 -24.15 17.44 5.88
N GLN A 262 -24.14 18.03 4.68
CA GLN A 262 -25.37 18.21 3.89
C GLN A 262 -26.04 16.87 3.60
N LEU A 263 -25.26 15.87 3.19
CA LEU A 263 -25.77 14.53 2.92
C LEU A 263 -26.40 13.91 4.18
N ALA A 264 -25.75 14.05 5.33
CA ALA A 264 -26.25 13.53 6.60
C ALA A 264 -27.64 14.10 6.94
N ASN A 265 -27.86 15.40 6.71
CA ASN A 265 -29.17 16.02 6.92
C ASN A 265 -30.23 15.47 5.96
N ILE A 266 -29.91 15.37 4.66
CA ILE A 266 -30.85 14.83 3.65
C ILE A 266 -31.26 13.39 4.00
N LEU A 267 -30.28 12.56 4.32
CA LEU A 267 -30.51 11.16 4.69
C LEU A 267 -31.31 11.04 6.00
N PHE A 268 -31.00 11.86 6.99
CA PHE A 268 -31.76 11.89 8.25
C PHE A 268 -33.23 12.29 8.02
N SER A 269 -33.49 13.30 7.18
CA SER A 269 -34.85 13.67 6.76
C SER A 269 -35.57 12.53 6.03
N ALA A 270 -34.83 11.70 5.29
CA ALA A 270 -35.33 10.48 4.66
C ALA A 270 -35.41 9.26 5.60
N LYS A 271 -35.28 9.46 6.93
CA LYS A 271 -35.33 8.41 7.96
C LYS A 271 -34.21 7.36 7.85
N VAL A 272 -33.06 7.73 7.31
CA VAL A 272 -31.84 6.92 7.29
C VAL A 272 -30.94 7.37 8.43
N LYS A 273 -30.62 6.45 9.35
CA LYS A 273 -29.64 6.69 10.42
C LYS A 273 -28.24 6.83 9.83
N ILE A 274 -27.40 7.63 10.47
CA ILE A 274 -26.04 7.95 10.02
C ILE A 274 -25.01 7.45 11.02
N ASN A 275 -23.90 6.91 10.52
CA ASN A 275 -22.74 6.47 11.29
C ASN A 275 -21.46 6.94 10.58
N PHE A 276 -21.09 8.20 10.74
CA PHE A 276 -19.93 8.79 10.07
C PHE A 276 -18.75 8.91 11.03
N TYR A 277 -17.60 8.37 10.60
CA TYR A 277 -16.36 8.34 11.34
C TYR A 277 -15.31 9.16 10.59
N PHE A 278 -14.82 10.21 11.24
CA PHE A 278 -13.74 11.04 10.74
C PHE A 278 -12.44 10.67 11.45
N VAL A 279 -11.44 10.23 10.68
CA VAL A 279 -10.13 9.84 11.20
C VAL A 279 -9.22 11.07 11.24
N LEU A 280 -8.52 11.25 12.37
CA LEU A 280 -7.62 12.35 12.74
C LEU A 280 -8.30 13.62 13.31
N ASN A 281 -7.58 14.31 14.20
CA ASN A 281 -8.09 15.43 15.02
C ASN A 281 -7.85 16.84 14.45
N ASN A 282 -7.55 16.98 13.16
CA ASN A 282 -7.29 18.30 12.56
C ASN A 282 -8.58 19.02 12.13
N LEU A 283 -9.63 18.94 12.96
CA LEU A 283 -10.89 19.64 12.73
C LEU A 283 -10.78 21.08 13.24
N SER A 284 -11.28 22.03 12.45
CA SER A 284 -11.47 23.40 12.92
C SER A 284 -12.58 23.49 13.97
N SER A 285 -12.55 24.52 14.81
CA SER A 285 -13.61 24.79 15.79
C SER A 285 -15.01 24.85 15.16
N SER A 286 -15.10 25.37 13.93
CA SER A 286 -16.36 25.40 13.18
C SER A 286 -16.90 23.99 12.90
N GLN A 287 -16.06 23.07 12.45
CA GLN A 287 -16.45 21.69 12.14
C GLN A 287 -16.81 20.91 13.42
N ILE A 288 -16.08 21.14 14.52
CA ILE A 288 -16.41 20.54 15.83
C ILE A 288 -17.80 21.00 16.28
N ASN A 289 -18.12 22.29 16.14
CA ASN A 289 -19.43 22.83 16.48
C ASN A 289 -20.53 22.25 15.58
N SER A 290 -20.29 22.12 14.27
CA SER A 290 -21.23 21.47 13.35
C SER A 290 -21.51 20.02 13.74
N ILE A 291 -20.48 19.24 14.10
CA ILE A 291 -20.65 17.85 14.58
C ILE A 291 -21.54 17.81 15.82
N LYS A 292 -21.26 18.68 16.81
CA LYS A 292 -22.06 18.75 18.04
C LYS A 292 -23.52 19.08 17.74
N GLN A 293 -23.76 20.08 16.89
CA GLN A 293 -25.12 20.48 16.50
C GLN A 293 -25.87 19.34 15.79
N ILE A 294 -25.21 18.63 14.87
CA ILE A 294 -25.81 17.49 14.16
C ILE A 294 -26.18 16.38 15.14
N ASN A 295 -25.28 15.99 16.04
CA ASN A 295 -25.55 14.92 17.00
C ASN A 295 -26.69 15.30 17.97
N ILE A 296 -26.77 16.56 18.39
CA ILE A 296 -27.89 17.09 19.19
C ILE A 296 -29.20 17.00 18.40
N ASN A 297 -29.21 17.50 17.15
CA ASN A 297 -30.39 17.51 16.30
C ASN A 297 -30.90 16.10 16.00
N PHE A 298 -29.98 15.17 15.76
CA PHE A 298 -30.30 13.78 15.44
C PHE A 298 -30.64 12.97 16.69
N LYS A 299 -30.32 13.49 17.89
CA LYS A 299 -30.53 12.87 19.21
C LYS A 299 -29.74 11.57 19.42
N TYR A 300 -28.60 11.42 18.74
CA TYR A 300 -27.63 10.35 18.94
C TYR A 300 -26.27 10.72 18.33
N ASP A 301 -25.22 9.97 18.66
CA ASP A 301 -23.86 10.18 18.15
C ASP A 301 -23.72 9.71 16.68
N ALA A 302 -24.26 10.49 15.75
CA ALA A 302 -24.25 10.21 14.32
C ALA A 302 -22.88 10.39 13.68
N ILE A 303 -22.14 11.42 14.13
CA ILE A 303 -20.81 11.74 13.63
C ILE A 303 -19.80 11.64 14.78
N LYS A 304 -18.72 10.88 14.55
CA LYS A 304 -17.66 10.60 15.51
C LYS A 304 -16.30 10.95 14.94
N VAL A 305 -15.41 11.45 15.80
CA VAL A 305 -14.02 11.75 15.46
C VAL A 305 -13.15 10.74 16.20
N ILE A 306 -12.30 10.04 15.46
CA ILE A 306 -11.43 8.99 16.01
C ILE A 306 -10.00 9.23 15.56
N GLN A 307 -9.05 8.88 16.43
CA GLN A 307 -7.63 9.03 16.09
C GLN A 307 -7.16 7.92 15.14
N TYR A 308 -7.64 6.71 15.35
CA TYR A 308 -7.23 5.51 14.63
C TYR A 308 -8.35 4.47 14.67
N ILE A 309 -8.41 3.62 13.64
CA ILE A 309 -9.20 2.40 13.63
C ILE A 309 -8.40 1.32 12.92
N SER A 310 -8.42 0.11 13.46
CA SER A 310 -7.86 -1.04 12.73
C SER A 310 -8.82 -1.46 11.61
N TYR A 311 -8.30 -2.11 10.58
CA TYR A 311 -9.17 -2.60 9.50
C TYR A 311 -10.14 -3.68 9.95
N ILE A 312 -9.75 -4.50 10.92
CA ILE A 312 -10.66 -5.52 11.47
C ILE A 312 -11.84 -4.84 12.16
N GLU A 313 -11.59 -3.78 12.93
CA GLU A 313 -12.67 -2.99 13.54
C GLU A 313 -13.50 -2.26 12.47
N TYR A 314 -12.87 -1.71 11.44
CA TYR A 314 -13.57 -1.11 10.30
C TYR A 314 -14.52 -2.10 9.62
N ILE A 315 -14.07 -3.32 9.32
CA ILE A 315 -14.90 -4.35 8.70
C ILE A 315 -16.05 -4.76 9.63
N LYS A 316 -15.81 -4.86 10.94
CA LYS A 316 -16.88 -5.08 11.92
C LYS A 316 -17.93 -3.96 11.87
N LEU A 317 -17.50 -2.70 11.88
CA LEU A 317 -18.42 -1.57 11.74
C LEU A 317 -19.17 -1.63 10.41
N LEU A 318 -18.50 -1.94 9.30
CA LEU A 318 -19.13 -2.05 7.99
C LEU A 318 -20.22 -3.14 7.95
N ASN A 319 -20.00 -4.22 8.69
CA ASN A 319 -20.96 -5.32 8.83
C ASN A 319 -22.08 -5.06 9.83
N ASP A 320 -21.85 -4.23 10.85
CA ASP A 320 -22.80 -3.93 11.94
C ASP A 320 -24.00 -3.10 11.44
N ASN A 321 -24.99 -3.78 10.83
CA ASN A 321 -26.29 -3.24 10.41
C ASN A 321 -26.22 -1.99 9.50
N ASN A 322 -25.08 -1.74 8.84
CA ASN A 322 -24.96 -0.68 7.84
C ASN A 322 -25.31 -1.25 6.47
N ASN A 323 -26.31 -0.69 5.81
CA ASN A 323 -26.80 -1.14 4.51
C ASN A 323 -26.28 -0.27 3.38
N ILE A 324 -25.85 0.95 3.73
CA ILE A 324 -25.43 1.98 2.79
C ILE A 324 -24.01 2.41 3.14
N ILE A 325 -23.12 2.44 2.16
CA ILE A 325 -21.77 3.00 2.25
C ILE A 325 -21.73 4.32 1.52
N VAL A 326 -21.12 5.32 2.14
CA VAL A 326 -20.88 6.62 1.52
C VAL A 326 -19.43 6.69 1.05
N ASP A 327 -19.24 6.90 -0.25
CA ASP A 327 -17.93 7.07 -0.87
C ASP A 327 -17.87 8.35 -1.72
N PHE A 328 -17.31 9.41 -1.15
CA PHE A 328 -16.99 10.64 -1.88
C PHE A 328 -15.49 10.72 -2.20
N TYR A 329 -15.16 11.27 -3.38
CA TYR A 329 -13.78 11.50 -3.79
C TYR A 329 -13.01 12.37 -2.79
N ARG A 330 -11.70 12.13 -2.69
CA ARG A 330 -10.81 12.82 -1.73
C ARG A 330 -10.21 14.08 -2.32
N PHE A 331 -9.84 14.05 -3.60
CA PHE A 331 -9.05 15.10 -4.24
C PHE A 331 -9.75 15.70 -5.46
N SER A 332 -10.22 14.86 -6.38
CA SER A 332 -10.84 15.31 -7.62
C SER A 332 -11.84 14.28 -8.14
N THR A 333 -12.69 14.71 -9.07
CA THR A 333 -13.64 13.87 -9.80
C THR A 333 -12.95 12.80 -10.67
N ASN A 334 -11.69 13.03 -11.05
CA ASN A 334 -10.86 12.11 -11.82
C ASN A 334 -10.20 11.02 -10.96
N GLU A 335 -10.37 11.05 -9.63
CA GLU A 335 -9.82 10.04 -8.74
C GLU A 335 -10.44 8.66 -9.01
N GLY A 336 -9.57 7.64 -9.13
CA GLY A 336 -9.99 6.24 -9.20
C GLY A 336 -10.81 5.80 -7.98
N TYR A 337 -11.41 4.62 -8.02
CA TYR A 337 -12.28 4.19 -6.92
C TYR A 337 -11.52 4.12 -5.60
N SER A 338 -12.12 4.65 -4.53
CA SER A 338 -11.64 4.31 -3.20
C SER A 338 -11.94 2.85 -2.91
N PHE A 339 -11.30 2.29 -1.89
CA PHE A 339 -11.59 0.91 -1.47
C PHE A 339 -13.01 0.70 -0.93
N ARG A 340 -13.75 1.76 -0.60
CA ARG A 340 -15.15 1.64 -0.13
C ARG A 340 -16.09 1.15 -1.22
N ILE A 341 -15.81 1.45 -2.49
CA ILE A 341 -16.58 0.96 -3.63
C ILE A 341 -16.49 -0.57 -3.76
N PRO A 342 -15.30 -1.19 -3.91
CA PRO A 342 -15.18 -2.63 -3.99
C PRO A 342 -15.70 -3.31 -2.71
N GLU A 343 -15.45 -2.73 -1.53
CA GLU A 343 -16.02 -3.23 -0.28
C GLU A 343 -17.56 -3.24 -0.34
N GLY A 344 -18.20 -2.13 -0.70
CA GLY A 344 -19.66 -2.09 -0.80
C GLY A 344 -20.24 -3.09 -1.78
N ILE A 345 -19.58 -3.30 -2.91
CA ILE A 345 -19.98 -4.30 -3.90
C ILE A 345 -19.88 -5.71 -3.31
N ILE A 346 -18.76 -6.04 -2.67
CA ILE A 346 -18.51 -7.38 -2.13
C ILE A 346 -19.38 -7.70 -0.92
N PHE A 347 -19.74 -6.70 -0.12
CA PHE A 347 -20.65 -6.84 1.01
C PHE A 347 -22.14 -6.66 0.63
N ASN A 348 -22.46 -6.54 -0.67
CA ASN A 348 -23.82 -6.29 -1.16
C ASN A 348 -24.50 -5.08 -0.47
N LYS A 349 -23.71 -4.03 -0.23
CA LYS A 349 -24.19 -2.76 0.32
C LYS A 349 -24.59 -1.83 -0.80
N LYS A 350 -25.58 -0.99 -0.51
CA LYS A 350 -25.85 0.18 -1.33
C LYS A 350 -24.73 1.20 -1.21
N ILE A 351 -24.56 2.01 -2.24
CA ILE A 351 -23.48 2.99 -2.30
C ILE A 351 -24.07 4.38 -2.58
N ILE A 352 -23.65 5.38 -1.82
CA ILE A 352 -23.87 6.79 -2.15
C ILE A 352 -22.53 7.37 -2.56
N THR A 353 -22.44 7.97 -3.75
CA THR A 353 -21.16 8.46 -4.28
C THR A 353 -21.32 9.72 -5.13
N ASN A 354 -20.27 10.55 -5.17
CA ASN A 354 -20.15 11.70 -6.08
C ASN A 354 -19.14 11.43 -7.21
N ARG A 355 -18.78 10.16 -7.46
CA ARG A 355 -17.86 9.76 -8.54
C ARG A 355 -18.61 9.51 -9.84
N GLU A 356 -18.54 10.45 -10.76
CA GLU A 356 -19.24 10.37 -12.06
C GLU A 356 -18.87 9.13 -12.88
N ILE A 357 -17.60 8.70 -12.80
CA ILE A 357 -17.10 7.52 -13.51
C ILE A 357 -17.94 6.25 -13.22
N ILE A 358 -18.50 6.13 -12.01
CA ILE A 358 -19.29 4.96 -11.62
C ILE A 358 -20.56 4.82 -12.47
N GLN A 359 -21.16 5.92 -12.94
CA GLN A 359 -22.37 5.86 -13.76
C GLN A 359 -22.17 5.13 -15.10
N LYS A 360 -20.92 4.96 -15.54
CA LYS A 360 -20.56 4.27 -16.78
C LYS A 360 -20.25 2.78 -16.57
N GLU A 361 -20.26 2.31 -15.33
CA GLU A 361 -19.86 0.95 -14.98
C GLU A 361 -21.02 -0.04 -15.07
N SER A 362 -20.70 -1.30 -15.39
CA SER A 362 -21.72 -2.36 -15.52
C SER A 362 -22.48 -2.64 -14.23
N PHE A 363 -21.86 -2.39 -13.08
CA PHE A 363 -22.46 -2.60 -11.76
C PHE A 363 -23.34 -1.43 -11.29
N TYR A 364 -23.40 -0.32 -12.04
CA TYR A 364 -24.22 0.82 -11.67
C TYR A 364 -25.69 0.55 -11.98
N THR A 365 -26.52 0.64 -10.94
CA THR A 365 -27.96 0.75 -11.07
C THR A 365 -28.46 1.79 -10.05
N PRO A 366 -29.44 2.65 -10.37
CA PRO A 366 -30.01 3.60 -9.41
C PRO A 366 -30.60 2.93 -8.15
N LYS A 367 -30.95 1.64 -8.27
CA LYS A 367 -31.39 0.82 -7.13
C LYS A 367 -30.27 0.53 -6.14
N ASN A 368 -29.03 0.28 -6.61
CA ASN A 368 -27.90 -0.08 -5.76
C ASN A 368 -27.03 1.13 -5.40
N ILE A 369 -26.94 2.12 -6.30
CA ILE A 369 -26.00 3.22 -6.21
C ILE A 369 -26.74 4.54 -6.43
N LEU A 370 -26.73 5.40 -5.41
CA LEU A 370 -27.19 6.78 -5.50
C LEU A 370 -26.01 7.67 -5.90
N PHE A 371 -26.15 8.35 -7.02
CA PHE A 371 -25.20 9.35 -7.45
C PHE A 371 -25.59 10.73 -6.89
N VAL A 372 -24.60 11.46 -6.37
CA VAL A 372 -24.80 12.78 -5.77
C VAL A 372 -24.06 13.82 -6.61
N LYS A 373 -24.80 14.80 -7.11
CA LYS A 373 -24.23 15.95 -7.83
C LYS A 373 -23.89 17.06 -6.84
N GLU A 374 -22.91 17.87 -7.20
CA GLU A 374 -22.57 19.12 -6.53
C GLU A 374 -22.81 20.29 -7.48
N ASP A 375 -23.47 21.35 -7.03
CA ASP A 375 -23.56 22.60 -7.77
C ASP A 375 -22.23 23.40 -7.70
N SER A 376 -22.19 24.57 -8.35
CA SER A 376 -21.03 25.47 -8.31
C SER A 376 -20.69 25.96 -6.90
N ASN A 377 -21.67 25.97 -5.98
CA ASN A 377 -21.52 26.35 -4.58
C ASN A 377 -21.26 25.15 -3.66
N LYS A 378 -21.00 23.97 -4.22
CA LYS A 378 -20.79 22.71 -3.49
C LYS A 378 -21.99 22.26 -2.67
N ASN A 379 -23.21 22.66 -3.05
CA ASN A 379 -24.43 22.11 -2.50
C ASN A 379 -24.75 20.78 -3.17
N ILE A 380 -25.19 19.82 -2.37
CA ILE A 380 -25.68 18.53 -2.86
C ILE A 380 -26.99 18.73 -3.62
N ILE A 381 -27.04 18.16 -4.82
CA ILE A 381 -28.25 17.96 -5.61
C ILE A 381 -28.49 16.46 -5.75
N ILE A 382 -29.65 16.00 -5.28
CA ILE A 382 -30.14 14.63 -5.42
C ILE A 382 -31.51 14.68 -6.07
N ASP A 383 -31.73 13.87 -7.09
CA ASP A 383 -33.06 13.69 -7.67
C ASP A 383 -33.94 12.89 -6.69
N ASN A 384 -35.11 13.44 -6.35
CA ASN A 384 -36.00 12.81 -5.36
C ASN A 384 -36.48 11.42 -5.81
N ARG A 385 -36.69 11.19 -7.11
CA ARG A 385 -37.09 9.88 -7.63
C ARG A 385 -35.95 8.88 -7.52
N GLU A 386 -34.71 9.30 -7.79
CA GLU A 386 -33.54 8.44 -7.58
C GLU A 386 -33.36 8.10 -6.10
N LEU A 387 -33.53 9.07 -5.21
CA LEU A 387 -33.49 8.83 -3.76
C LEU A 387 -34.58 7.85 -3.32
N GLU A 388 -35.81 8.02 -3.79
CA GLU A 388 -36.91 7.10 -3.49
C GLU A 388 -36.61 5.68 -4.00
N GLN A 389 -36.18 5.52 -5.26
CA GLN A 389 -35.78 4.22 -5.82
C GLN A 389 -34.63 3.59 -5.03
N PHE A 390 -33.65 4.40 -4.63
CA PHE A 390 -32.53 3.97 -3.80
C PHE A 390 -32.95 3.57 -2.39
N LEU A 391 -34.08 4.05 -1.86
CA LEU A 391 -34.56 3.69 -0.53
C LEU A 391 -35.62 2.57 -0.51
N GLN A 392 -36.14 2.14 -1.67
CA GLN A 392 -37.20 1.12 -1.75
C GLN A 392 -36.80 -0.30 -1.31
N ASN A 393 -35.54 -0.72 -1.48
CA ASN A 393 -35.06 -2.05 -1.06
C ASN A 393 -33.62 -1.96 -0.57
N PHE A 394 -33.31 -2.15 0.70
CA PHE A 394 -31.98 -1.88 1.26
C PHE A 394 -30.90 -2.92 0.95
N ASN A 395 -31.25 -4.06 0.37
CA ASN A 395 -30.26 -5.04 -0.08
C ASN A 395 -29.83 -4.72 -1.52
N ALA A 396 -28.56 -4.37 -1.70
CA ALA A 396 -28.01 -4.31 -3.05
C ALA A 396 -27.78 -5.72 -3.58
N THR A 397 -27.79 -5.87 -4.90
CA THR A 397 -27.43 -7.13 -5.54
C THR A 397 -26.47 -6.82 -6.68
N TYR A 398 -25.27 -7.36 -6.59
CA TYR A 398 -24.24 -7.25 -7.61
C TYR A 398 -24.01 -8.61 -8.27
N SER A 399 -23.63 -8.60 -9.54
CA SER A 399 -23.38 -9.86 -10.27
C SER A 399 -22.04 -10.46 -9.84
N LYS A 400 -21.85 -11.77 -10.09
CA LYS A 400 -20.55 -12.42 -9.88
C LYS A 400 -19.42 -11.72 -10.63
N ARG A 401 -19.69 -11.24 -11.84
CA ARG A 401 -18.73 -10.48 -12.65
C ARG A 401 -18.27 -9.21 -11.95
N ASP A 402 -19.19 -8.50 -11.28
CA ASP A 402 -18.87 -7.27 -10.56
C ASP A 402 -18.01 -7.57 -9.31
N LEU A 403 -18.27 -8.69 -8.64
CA LEU A 403 -17.43 -9.18 -7.53
C LEU A 403 -16.02 -9.54 -8.02
N ASP A 404 -15.93 -10.27 -9.13
CA ASP A 404 -14.66 -10.73 -9.69
C ASP A 404 -13.77 -9.57 -10.17
N LEU A 405 -14.37 -8.45 -10.62
CA LEU A 405 -13.66 -7.22 -11.02
C LEU A 405 -12.79 -6.66 -9.89
N PHE A 406 -13.26 -6.78 -8.65
CA PHE A 406 -12.61 -6.21 -7.47
C PHE A 406 -11.91 -7.26 -6.60
N ASN A 407 -11.98 -8.53 -6.98
CA ASN A 407 -11.35 -9.60 -6.23
C ASN A 407 -9.83 -9.59 -6.46
N PHE A 408 -9.08 -9.43 -5.37
CA PHE A 408 -7.62 -9.43 -5.42
C PHE A 408 -7.05 -10.73 -5.99
N ASN A 409 -7.68 -11.88 -5.74
CA ASN A 409 -7.22 -13.15 -6.30
C ASN A 409 -7.35 -13.18 -7.83
N THR A 410 -8.41 -12.58 -8.39
CA THR A 410 -8.56 -12.42 -9.85
C THR A 410 -7.46 -11.52 -10.41
N TYR A 411 -7.14 -10.43 -9.72
CA TYR A 411 -6.00 -9.58 -10.07
C TYR A 411 -4.69 -10.39 -10.07
N LEU A 412 -4.39 -11.12 -8.99
CA LEU A 412 -3.19 -11.96 -8.91
C LEU A 412 -3.13 -13.00 -10.04
N ALA A 413 -4.23 -13.71 -10.28
CA ALA A 413 -4.32 -14.70 -11.35
C ALA A 413 -4.04 -14.10 -12.74
N SER A 414 -4.58 -12.90 -13.02
CA SER A 414 -4.30 -12.18 -14.28
C SER A 414 -2.84 -11.75 -14.45
N HIS A 415 -2.04 -11.83 -13.37
CA HIS A 415 -0.62 -11.50 -13.32
C HIS A 415 0.26 -12.77 -13.19
N GLY A 416 -0.33 -13.97 -13.35
CA GLY A 416 0.35 -15.26 -13.22
C GLY A 416 0.77 -15.57 -11.77
N ILE A 417 0.07 -14.98 -10.80
CA ILE A 417 0.31 -15.16 -9.37
C ILE A 417 -0.76 -16.13 -8.85
N GLU A 418 -0.37 -17.38 -8.63
CA GLU A 418 -1.17 -18.45 -8.01
C GLU A 418 -1.15 -18.43 -6.48
#